data_AF-A0A0A0JSM9-F1
#
_entry.id   AF-A0A0A0JSM9-F1
#
_cell.length_a   1.000
_cell.length_b   1.000
_cell.length_c   1.000
_cell.angle_alpha   90.00
_cell.angle_beta   90.00
_cell.angle_gamma   90.00
#
_symmetry.space_group_name_H-M   'P 1'
#
loop_
_entity.id
_entity.type
_entity.pdbx_description
1 polymer ?
#
loop_
_entity_poly.entity_id
_entity_poly.type
_entity_poly.pdbx_seq_one_letter_code
_entity_poly.pdbx_strand_id
1 'polypeptide(L)'
;MSIAGSVGNGGINDSHDVQYVQALLNIGLEDAGQSALDLDGKIGPLTIAAISNFQSSQLGFADGLVEPDRQTITAMEAQIVAFFPEIKAAAAMASVLSFEPVESEPQPEEDPVMSDAEVQSFIQSISEG
;
A
#
# COMPACT_ATOMS: atom_id res chain seq x y z
N MET A 1 0.96 -2.11 -6.51
CA MET A 1 1.31 -3.03 -7.61
C MET A 1 0.78 -2.35 -8.84
N SER A 2 1.61 -1.68 -9.63
CA SER A 2 1.15 -1.00 -10.85
C SER A 2 1.31 -1.88 -12.08
N ILE A 3 0.63 -1.50 -13.17
CA ILE A 3 0.82 -2.07 -14.51
C ILE A 3 2.24 -1.77 -15.02
N ALA A 4 2.86 -2.70 -15.74
CA ALA A 4 4.21 -2.51 -16.30
C ALA A 4 4.18 -1.74 -17.63
N GLY A 5 3.15 -1.98 -18.44
CA GLY A 5 2.89 -1.30 -19.70
C GLY A 5 1.55 -0.56 -19.70
N SER A 6 1.37 0.34 -20.68
CA SER A 6 0.10 1.06 -20.82
C SER A 6 -1.02 0.16 -21.33
N VAL A 7 -2.24 0.39 -20.86
CA VAL A 7 -3.43 -0.42 -21.15
C VAL A 7 -4.55 0.43 -21.72
N GLY A 8 -5.23 -0.05 -22.76
CA GLY A 8 -6.36 0.62 -23.41
C GLY A 8 -6.02 1.13 -24.81
N ASN A 9 -6.55 2.29 -25.15
CA ASN A 9 -6.50 2.84 -26.50
C ASN A 9 -5.06 3.20 -26.93
N GLY A 10 -4.50 2.42 -27.85
CA GLY A 10 -3.11 2.60 -28.32
C GLY A 10 -2.03 2.22 -27.30
N GLY A 11 -2.41 1.54 -26.21
CA GLY A 11 -1.48 1.04 -25.20
C GLY A 11 -0.67 -0.17 -25.66
N ILE A 12 0.31 -0.57 -24.84
CA ILE A 12 1.08 -1.81 -25.02
C ILE A 12 0.16 -3.03 -24.92
N ASN A 13 -0.82 -2.98 -24.01
CA ASN A 13 -1.86 -4.00 -23.83
C ASN A 13 -1.31 -5.40 -23.54
N ASP A 14 -0.26 -5.47 -22.71
CA ASP A 14 0.23 -6.74 -22.18
C ASP A 14 -0.89 -7.45 -21.39
N SER A 15 -1.11 -8.73 -21.71
CA SER A 15 -2.28 -9.47 -21.21
C SER A 15 -2.43 -9.45 -19.69
N HIS A 16 -1.33 -9.46 -18.94
CA HIS A 16 -1.35 -9.41 -17.48
C HIS A 16 -1.82 -8.06 -16.95
N ASP A 17 -1.34 -6.97 -17.53
CA ASP A 17 -1.75 -5.61 -17.17
C ASP A 17 -3.21 -5.36 -17.56
N VAL A 18 -3.65 -5.90 -18.69
CA VAL A 18 -5.04 -5.84 -19.13
C VAL A 18 -5.96 -6.56 -18.13
N GLN A 19 -5.62 -7.77 -17.70
CA GLN A 19 -6.40 -8.49 -16.69
C GLN A 19 -6.48 -7.72 -15.39
N TYR A 20 -5.36 -7.10 -14.98
CA TYR A 20 -5.33 -6.29 -13.77
C TYR A 20 -6.28 -5.09 -13.87
N VAL A 21 -6.24 -4.35 -14.99
CA VAL A 21 -7.16 -3.23 -15.24
C VAL A 21 -8.62 -3.68 -15.35
N GLN A 22 -8.91 -4.81 -16.01
CA GLN A 22 -10.26 -5.38 -16.08
C GLN A 22 -10.79 -5.72 -14.68
N ALA A 23 -9.96 -6.29 -13.81
CA ALA A 23 -10.33 -6.60 -12.43
C ALA A 23 -10.67 -5.33 -11.63
N LEU A 24 -9.85 -4.28 -11.77
CA LEU A 24 -10.10 -3.00 -11.10
C LEU A 24 -11.37 -2.31 -11.61
N LEU A 25 -11.63 -2.37 -12.92
CA LEU A 25 -12.86 -1.81 -13.51
C LEU A 25 -14.11 -2.53 -13.00
N ASN A 26 -14.04 -3.85 -12.84
CA ASN A 26 -15.17 -4.65 -12.36
C ASN A 26 -15.64 -4.24 -10.96
N ILE A 27 -14.74 -3.73 -10.10
CA ILE A 27 -15.10 -3.19 -8.78
C ILE A 27 -16.09 -2.02 -8.94
N GLY A 28 -15.77 -1.06 -9.81
CA GLY A 28 -16.64 0.09 -10.05
C GLY A 28 -17.91 -0.27 -10.84
N LEU A 29 -17.82 -1.25 -11.75
CA LEU A 29 -18.99 -1.74 -12.50
C LEU A 29 -20.00 -2.43 -11.59
N GLU A 30 -19.53 -3.23 -10.63
CA GLU A 30 -20.38 -3.90 -9.64
C GLU A 30 -21.14 -2.88 -8.78
N ASP A 31 -20.45 -1.85 -8.27
CA ASP A 31 -21.08 -0.77 -7.48
C ASP A 31 -22.15 -0.01 -8.28
N ALA A 32 -21.90 0.18 -9.59
CA ALA A 32 -22.86 0.78 -10.51
C ALA A 32 -23.99 -0.16 -10.97
N GLY A 33 -24.02 -1.42 -10.51
CA GLY A 33 -25.00 -2.42 -10.94
C GLY A 33 -24.87 -2.83 -12.42
N GLN A 34 -23.68 -2.67 -13.00
CA GLN A 34 -23.38 -3.02 -14.38
C GLN A 34 -22.79 -4.43 -14.49
N SER A 35 -22.87 -5.03 -15.69
CA SER A 35 -22.27 -6.33 -15.95
C SER A 35 -20.75 -6.24 -15.91
N ALA A 36 -20.12 -7.23 -15.27
CA ALA A 36 -18.68 -7.37 -15.22
C ALA A 36 -18.09 -7.66 -16.61
N LEU A 37 -16.88 -7.16 -16.84
CA LEU A 37 -16.02 -7.54 -17.95
C LEU A 37 -15.41 -8.93 -17.69
N ASP A 38 -15.18 -9.66 -18.78
CA ASP A 38 -14.37 -10.88 -18.74
C ASP A 38 -12.91 -10.53 -18.40
N LEU A 39 -12.27 -11.29 -17.51
CA LEU A 39 -10.84 -11.17 -17.18
C LEU A 39 -9.96 -11.90 -18.20
N ASP A 40 -10.22 -11.66 -19.48
CA ASP A 40 -9.62 -12.40 -20.59
C ASP A 40 -8.24 -11.86 -21.01
N GLY A 41 -7.82 -10.72 -20.45
CA GLY A 41 -6.56 -10.08 -20.77
C GLY A 41 -6.50 -9.45 -22.15
N LYS A 42 -7.65 -9.23 -22.80
CA LYS A 42 -7.73 -8.64 -24.12
C LYS A 42 -8.32 -7.24 -24.05
N ILE A 43 -7.67 -6.30 -24.71
CA ILE A 43 -8.26 -4.98 -24.94
C ILE A 43 -9.26 -5.06 -26.09
N GLY A 44 -10.53 -4.98 -25.71
CA GLY A 44 -11.66 -4.84 -26.61
C GLY A 44 -12.41 -3.51 -26.40
N PRO A 45 -13.42 -3.23 -27.24
CA PRO A 45 -14.20 -2.00 -27.16
C PRO A 45 -14.92 -1.83 -25.81
N LEU A 46 -15.32 -2.94 -25.16
CA LEU A 46 -15.94 -2.89 -23.84
C LEU A 46 -14.96 -2.42 -22.76
N THR A 47 -13.73 -2.95 -22.76
CA THR A 47 -12.70 -2.52 -21.80
C THR A 47 -12.31 -1.06 -22.03
N ILE A 48 -12.13 -0.64 -23.29
CA ILE A 48 -11.82 0.77 -23.60
C ILE A 48 -12.96 1.70 -23.15
N ALA A 49 -14.21 1.34 -23.44
CA ALA A 49 -15.37 2.12 -22.98
C ALA A 49 -15.43 2.21 -21.45
N ALA A 50 -15.16 1.11 -20.74
CA ALA A 50 -15.10 1.10 -19.29
C ALA A 50 -13.98 1.99 -18.74
N ILE A 51 -12.79 1.99 -19.34
CA ILE A 51 -11.69 2.92 -18.99
C ILE A 51 -12.14 4.38 -19.20
N SER A 52 -12.67 4.70 -20.37
CA SER A 52 -13.12 6.07 -20.69
C SER A 52 -14.23 6.53 -19.74
N ASN A 53 -15.19 5.67 -19.40
CA ASN A 53 -16.26 5.99 -18.45
C ASN A 53 -15.71 6.22 -17.04
N PHE A 54 -14.77 5.38 -16.60
CA PHE A 54 -14.10 5.54 -15.32
C PHE A 54 -13.37 6.88 -15.25
N GLN A 55 -12.53 7.19 -16.25
CA GLN A 55 -11.81 8.46 -16.30
C GLN A 55 -12.77 9.65 -16.33
N SER A 56 -13.85 9.57 -17.12
CA SER A 56 -14.81 10.67 -17.22
C SER A 56 -15.50 10.94 -15.90
N SER A 57 -15.87 9.88 -15.17
CA SER A 57 -16.60 9.99 -13.90
C SER A 57 -15.71 10.40 -12.73
N GLN A 58 -14.46 9.91 -12.70
CA GLN A 58 -13.57 10.11 -11.55
C GLN A 58 -12.54 11.24 -11.75
N LEU A 59 -12.15 11.52 -12.99
CA LEU A 59 -11.00 12.39 -13.30
C LEU A 59 -11.31 13.54 -14.27
N GLY A 60 -12.49 13.53 -14.90
CA GLY A 60 -12.96 14.63 -15.77
C GLY A 60 -12.35 14.65 -17.18
N PHE A 61 -11.68 13.59 -17.62
CA PHE A 61 -11.22 13.38 -19.00
C PHE A 61 -11.52 11.93 -19.43
N ALA A 62 -11.39 11.58 -20.72
CA ALA A 62 -11.73 10.23 -21.19
C ALA A 62 -10.96 9.86 -22.47
N ASP A 63 -9.67 9.59 -22.35
CA ASP A 63 -8.83 9.18 -23.49
C ASP A 63 -8.81 7.66 -23.73
N GLY A 64 -9.32 6.88 -22.76
CA GLY A 64 -9.36 5.43 -22.83
C GLY A 64 -7.98 4.78 -22.65
N LEU A 65 -6.99 5.50 -22.11
CA LEU A 65 -5.63 5.02 -21.89
C LEU A 65 -5.24 5.06 -20.41
N VAL A 66 -4.77 3.93 -19.91
CA VAL A 66 -4.20 3.79 -18.57
C VAL A 66 -2.68 3.72 -18.71
N GLU A 67 -2.00 4.71 -18.15
CA GLU A 67 -0.54 4.76 -18.10
C GLU A 67 -0.02 4.23 -16.74
N PRO A 68 1.14 3.53 -16.71
CA PRO A 68 1.80 3.13 -15.47
C PRO A 68 2.05 4.31 -14.54
N ASP A 69 1.77 4.15 -13.24
CA ASP A 69 2.05 5.13 -12.18
C ASP A 69 1.38 6.51 -12.38
N ARG A 70 0.27 6.56 -13.13
CA ARG A 70 -0.49 7.78 -13.41
C ARG A 70 -1.87 7.76 -12.76
N GLN A 71 -2.54 8.90 -12.83
CA GLN A 71 -3.82 9.18 -12.16
C GLN A 71 -4.90 8.12 -12.38
N THR A 72 -5.00 7.53 -13.58
CA THR A 72 -6.03 6.52 -13.87
C THR A 72 -5.84 5.26 -13.04
N ILE A 73 -4.64 4.66 -13.03
CA ILE A 73 -4.39 3.42 -12.27
C ILE A 73 -4.44 3.69 -10.77
N THR A 74 -3.90 4.82 -10.30
CA THR A 74 -3.95 5.20 -8.89
C THR A 74 -5.38 5.36 -8.38
N ALA A 75 -6.24 6.02 -9.15
CA ALA A 75 -7.65 6.19 -8.78
C ALA A 75 -8.40 4.85 -8.78
N MET A 76 -8.08 3.96 -9.72
CA MET A 76 -8.67 2.62 -9.76
C MET A 76 -8.30 1.79 -8.53
N GLU A 77 -7.02 1.77 -8.16
CA GLU A 77 -6.51 1.06 -6.98
C GLU A 77 -7.09 1.64 -5.67
N ALA A 78 -7.29 2.95 -5.61
CA ALA A 78 -7.91 3.60 -4.45
C ALA A 78 -9.35 3.11 -4.19
N GLN A 79 -10.06 2.61 -5.21
CA GLN A 79 -11.38 1.99 -5.03
C GLN A 79 -11.28 0.74 -4.13
N ILE A 80 -10.25 -0.10 -4.28
CA ILE A 80 -10.06 -1.29 -3.42
C ILE A 80 -10.01 -0.87 -1.95
N VAL A 81 -9.24 0.17 -1.65
CA VAL A 81 -9.11 0.70 -0.29
C VAL A 81 -10.46 1.23 0.21
N ALA A 82 -11.27 1.86 -0.65
CA ALA A 82 -12.59 2.33 -0.28
C ALA A 82 -13.58 1.19 0.05
N PHE A 83 -13.53 0.07 -0.67
CA PHE A 83 -14.46 -1.06 -0.55
C PHE A 83 -14.13 -2.05 0.58
N PHE A 84 -12.86 -2.23 0.93
CA PHE A 84 -12.47 -3.13 2.03
C PHE A 84 -12.00 -2.31 3.24
N PRO A 85 -12.89 -1.98 4.21
CA PRO A 85 -12.51 -1.21 5.39
C PRO A 85 -11.41 -1.90 6.22
N GLU A 86 -11.32 -3.23 6.16
CA GLU A 86 -10.21 -3.96 6.79
C GLU A 86 -8.85 -3.70 6.12
N ILE A 87 -8.82 -3.45 4.80
CA ILE A 87 -7.60 -3.05 4.09
C ILE A 87 -7.23 -1.60 4.43
N LYS A 88 -8.21 -0.71 4.70
CA LYS A 88 -7.91 0.65 5.23
C LYS A 88 -7.15 0.59 6.54
N ALA A 89 -7.57 -0.29 7.46
CA ALA A 89 -6.93 -0.45 8.76
C ALA A 89 -5.49 -0.97 8.59
N ALA A 90 -5.28 -1.98 7.74
CA ALA A 90 -3.94 -2.50 7.44
C ALA A 90 -3.04 -1.46 6.76
N ALA A 91 -3.55 -0.69 5.79
CA ALA A 91 -2.79 0.37 5.11
C ALA A 91 -2.45 1.54 6.06
N ALA A 92 -3.38 1.94 6.93
CA ALA A 92 -3.13 2.93 7.97
C ALA A 92 -2.06 2.43 8.97
N MET A 93 -2.14 1.18 9.41
CA MET A 93 -1.11 0.59 10.28
C MET A 93 0.25 0.47 9.58
N ALA A 94 0.30 0.10 8.30
CA ALA A 94 1.54 0.09 7.53
C ALA A 94 2.18 1.48 7.46
N SER A 95 1.37 2.54 7.31
CA SER A 95 1.84 3.93 7.38
C SER A 95 2.36 4.33 8.76
N VAL A 96 1.79 3.77 9.84
CA VAL A 96 2.26 3.98 11.22
C VAL A 96 3.55 3.20 11.49
N LEU A 97 3.69 1.98 10.97
CA LEU A 97 4.88 1.13 11.11
C LEU A 97 6.04 1.59 10.22
N SER A 98 5.77 2.40 9.19
CA SER A 98 6.78 3.00 8.31
C SER A 98 7.37 4.30 8.88
N PHE A 99 6.83 4.83 9.98
CA PHE A 99 7.53 5.83 10.77
C PHE A 99 8.67 5.11 11.50
N GLU A 100 9.92 5.45 11.18
CA GLU A 100 11.05 4.97 11.96
C GLU A 100 10.77 5.31 13.43
N PRO A 101 10.86 4.33 14.35
CA PRO A 101 10.70 4.61 15.76
C PRO A 101 11.75 5.66 16.10
N VAL A 102 11.30 6.83 16.58
CA VAL A 102 12.16 7.78 17.27
C VAL A 102 12.98 6.95 18.25
N GLU A 103 14.31 6.96 18.05
CA GLU A 103 15.24 6.21 18.88
C GLU A 103 14.80 6.34 20.34
N SER A 104 14.66 5.17 20.96
CA SER A 104 14.35 4.97 22.36
C SER A 104 14.95 6.07 23.23
N GLU A 105 14.12 6.72 24.04
CA GLU A 105 14.54 7.48 25.22
C GLU A 105 15.78 6.81 25.85
N PRO A 106 16.85 7.57 26.17
CA PRO A 106 18.04 7.00 26.76
C PRO A 106 17.62 6.23 28.01
N GLN A 107 17.88 4.91 28.01
CA GLN A 107 17.68 4.08 29.19
C GLN A 107 18.47 4.72 30.33
N PRO A 108 17.88 4.90 31.53
CA PRO A 108 18.67 5.34 32.67
C PRO A 108 19.80 4.32 32.82
N GLU A 109 21.05 4.76 32.66
CA GLU A 109 22.20 3.96 33.04
C GLU A 109 21.94 3.54 34.50
N GLU A 110 21.63 2.25 34.71
CA GLU A 110 21.60 1.73 36.06
C GLU A 110 23.01 1.94 36.61
N ASP A 111 23.15 2.83 37.59
CA ASP A 111 24.41 3.00 38.33
C ASP A 111 24.93 1.59 38.64
N PRO A 112 26.19 1.27 38.32
CA PRO A 112 26.68 -0.09 38.47
C PRO A 112 26.48 -0.51 39.92
N VAL A 113 25.55 -1.44 40.13
CA VAL A 113 25.34 -2.06 41.44
C VAL A 113 26.62 -2.83 41.72
N MET A 114 27.44 -2.23 42.60
CA MET A 114 28.69 -2.80 43.07
C MET A 114 28.44 -4.26 43.46
N SER A 115 29.17 -5.18 42.82
CA SER A 115 28.93 -6.61 42.98
C SER A 115 29.10 -7.01 44.45
N ASP A 116 28.42 -8.08 44.88
CA ASP A 116 28.53 -8.58 46.26
C ASP A 116 29.99 -8.81 46.70
N ALA A 117 30.86 -9.17 45.75
CA ALA A 117 32.28 -9.33 45.98
C ALA A 117 33.00 -8.00 46.29
N GLU A 118 32.64 -6.92 45.60
CA GLU A 118 33.17 -5.58 45.84
C GLU A 118 32.67 -5.03 47.18
N VAL A 119 31.39 -5.25 47.51
CA VAL A 119 30.83 -4.91 48.84
C VAL A 119 31.59 -5.62 49.95
N GLN A 120 31.89 -6.90 49.78
CA GLN A 120 32.68 -7.67 50.74
C GLN A 120 34.12 -7.14 50.84
N SER A 121 34.75 -6.77 49.72
CA SER A 121 36.09 -6.18 49.73
C SER A 121 36.14 -4.84 50.46
N PHE A 122 35.09 -4.02 50.34
CA PHE A 122 35.00 -2.73 51.02
C PHE A 122 34.79 -2.88 52.53
N ILE A 123 33.95 -3.84 52.96
CA ILE A 123 33.76 -4.14 54.37
C ILE A 123 35.06 -4.65 55.01
N GLN A 124 35.81 -5.49 54.31
CA GLN A 124 37.08 -6.02 54.81
C GLN A 124 38.09 -4.90 55.09
N SER A 125 38.19 -3.89 54.20
CA SER A 125 39.17 -2.80 54.34
C SER A 125 38.88 -1.85 55.51
N ILE A 126 37.63 -1.79 55.99
CA ILE A 126 37.25 -0.98 57.16
C ILE A 126 37.53 -1.70 58.47
N SER A 127 37.58 -3.04 58.47
CA SER A 127 37.87 -3.82 59.68
C SER A 127 39.37 -3.93 60.02
N GLU A 128 40.25 -3.63 59.05
CA GLU A 128 41.72 -3.77 59.20
C GLU A 128 42.45 -2.43 59.46
N GLY A 129 41.72 -1.33 59.68
CA GLY A 129 42.25 -0.01 60.09
C GLY A 129 41.85 0.37 61.50
#